data_AF-A0A7W3LMR5-F1
#
_entry.id   AF-A0A7W3LMR5-F1
#
_cell.length_a   1.000
_cell.length_b   1.000
_cell.length_c   1.000
_cell.angle_alpha   90.00
_cell.angle_beta   90.00
_cell.angle_gamma   90.00
#
_symmetry.space_group_name_H-M   'P 1'
#
loop_
_entity.id
_entity.type
_entity.pdbx_description
1 polymer ?
#
loop_
_entity_poly.entity_id
_entity_poly.type
_entity_poly.pdbx_seq_one_letter_code
_entity_poly.pdbx_strand_id
1 'polypeptide(L)'
;MFAWGCVVAFAGTGRAPFAGATVSEALYRISHEPPDLEGLDPALVEPVGAALAKDPAERPTPQDLLVRLTGHAAPARADPGRTAVDPGRTTVEPAPARPRRGRRPLVAGGAALLALGVALGAAGQARLGDGFRPRGKTPATAQAPSPGTPFFPKDGFDNDRGGWDGTGCGVYRDHSLQVSTDTTDATEEYCSLPGERAVADGRTLHEVSVSFASGGSSGYAGLYVLNRENSDDEGSRYEAMLRWDGVLRLRKVVDDDPVRGAVRTVELPGFRAQQANRLQVEVDLTGRATGLRVWVNGRRVLEFTDSARPLRRGTDALAVHQADGADETSDAMARFDDFIITRLH
;
A
#
# COMPACT_ATOMS: atom_id res chain seq x y z
N MET A 1 -15.74 -15.07 7.51
CA MET A 1 -17.04 -15.79 7.68
C MET A 1 -17.23 -16.90 6.67
N PHE A 2 -17.10 -16.64 5.36
CA PHE A 2 -17.20 -17.69 4.33
C PHE A 2 -16.30 -18.92 4.58
N ALA A 3 -15.01 -18.70 4.85
CA ALA A 3 -14.09 -19.79 5.17
C ALA A 3 -14.51 -20.61 6.40
N TRP A 4 -15.05 -19.95 7.44
CA TRP A 4 -15.61 -20.64 8.61
C TRP A 4 -16.78 -21.54 8.21
N GLY A 5 -17.70 -21.04 7.37
CA GLY A 5 -18.81 -21.84 6.84
C GLY A 5 -18.33 -23.07 6.07
N CYS A 6 -17.27 -22.93 5.25
CA CYS A 6 -16.66 -24.06 4.53
C CYS A 6 -16.08 -25.11 5.48
N VAL A 7 -15.37 -24.67 6.52
CA VAL A 7 -14.76 -25.57 7.51
C VAL A 7 -15.83 -26.33 8.30
N VAL A 8 -16.89 -25.65 8.75
CA VAL A 8 -17.96 -26.29 9.51
C VAL A 8 -18.79 -27.24 8.65
N ALA A 9 -19.10 -26.86 7.41
CA ALA A 9 -19.76 -27.76 6.46
C ALA A 9 -18.92 -29.03 6.21
N PHE A 10 -17.61 -28.87 5.98
CA PHE A 10 -16.71 -30.01 5.79
C PHE A 10 -16.60 -30.87 7.05
N ALA A 11 -16.45 -30.27 8.22
CA ALA A 11 -16.36 -30.99 9.49
C ALA A 11 -17.66 -31.76 9.81
N GLY A 12 -18.83 -31.19 9.48
CA GLY A 12 -20.13 -31.80 9.75
C GLY A 12 -20.54 -32.89 8.75
N THR A 13 -20.07 -32.82 7.50
CA THR A 13 -20.52 -33.71 6.40
C THR A 13 -19.44 -34.61 5.81
N GLY A 14 -18.16 -34.34 6.10
CA GLY A 14 -17.01 -34.99 5.48
C GLY A 14 -16.79 -34.64 4.00
N ARG A 15 -17.56 -33.69 3.44
CA ARG A 15 -17.53 -33.28 2.03
C ARG A 15 -17.36 -31.78 1.93
N ALA A 16 -16.63 -31.32 0.91
CA ALA A 16 -16.50 -29.89 0.66
C ALA A 16 -17.84 -29.34 0.12
N PRO A 17 -18.36 -28.21 0.65
CA PRO A 17 -19.67 -27.68 0.24
C PRO A 17 -19.71 -27.20 -1.22
N PHE A 18 -18.55 -27.06 -1.88
CA PHE A 18 -18.43 -26.67 -3.29
C PHE A 18 -17.49 -27.61 -4.05
N ALA A 19 -17.62 -28.92 -3.84
CA ALA A 19 -16.81 -29.91 -4.56
C ALA A 19 -17.05 -29.83 -6.07
N GLY A 20 -15.97 -29.86 -6.86
CA GLY A 20 -15.98 -29.98 -8.32
C GLY A 20 -14.93 -31.00 -8.77
N ALA A 21 -15.07 -31.57 -9.97
CA ALA A 21 -14.14 -32.57 -10.51
C ALA A 21 -12.78 -31.96 -10.89
N THR A 22 -12.73 -30.64 -11.06
CA THR A 22 -11.50 -29.86 -11.31
C THR A 22 -11.46 -28.63 -10.42
N VAL A 23 -10.27 -28.03 -10.25
CA VAL A 23 -10.09 -26.77 -9.51
C VAL A 23 -10.95 -25.66 -10.11
N SER A 24 -11.01 -25.55 -11.44
CA SER A 24 -11.84 -24.55 -12.12
C SER A 24 -13.34 -24.74 -11.86
N GLU A 25 -13.80 -25.99 -11.78
CA GLU A 25 -15.21 -26.29 -11.46
C GLU A 25 -15.53 -25.96 -9.99
N ALA A 26 -14.62 -26.28 -9.06
CA ALA A 26 -14.79 -25.90 -7.66
C ALA A 26 -14.86 -24.37 -7.48
N LEU A 27 -13.98 -23.62 -8.15
CA LEU A 27 -14.01 -22.15 -8.15
C LEU A 27 -15.30 -21.60 -8.77
N TYR A 28 -15.78 -22.21 -9.87
CA TYR A 28 -17.05 -21.83 -10.47
C TYR A 28 -18.21 -22.02 -9.49
N ARG A 29 -18.28 -23.18 -8.79
CA ARG A 29 -19.31 -23.49 -7.79
C ARG A 29 -19.22 -22.57 -6.57
N ILE A 30 -18.02 -22.24 -6.12
CA ILE A 30 -17.79 -21.27 -5.03
C ILE A 30 -18.39 -19.90 -5.40
N SER A 31 -18.31 -19.49 -6.67
CA SER A 31 -18.83 -18.19 -7.11
C SER A 31 -20.32 -18.19 -7.45
N HIS A 32 -20.85 -19.27 -8.01
CA HIS A 32 -22.17 -19.24 -8.67
C HIS A 32 -23.20 -20.21 -8.07
N GLU A 33 -22.79 -21.34 -7.51
CA GLU A 33 -23.71 -22.42 -7.10
C GLU A 33 -23.97 -22.40 -5.58
N PRO A 34 -25.16 -22.76 -5.10
CA PRO A 34 -25.41 -22.87 -3.66
C PRO A 34 -24.52 -23.94 -3.00
N PRO A 35 -24.16 -23.79 -1.71
CA PRO A 35 -23.39 -24.80 -1.00
C PRO A 35 -24.19 -26.09 -0.83
N ASP A 36 -23.54 -27.23 -1.02
CA ASP A 36 -24.07 -28.52 -0.58
C ASP A 36 -23.89 -28.64 0.95
N LEU A 37 -25.01 -28.60 1.66
CA LEU A 37 -25.08 -28.78 3.12
C LEU A 37 -25.86 -30.06 3.49
N GLU A 38 -26.04 -30.98 2.55
CA GLU A 38 -26.78 -32.22 2.80
C GLU A 38 -26.08 -33.04 3.89
N GLY A 39 -26.85 -33.43 4.92
CA GLY A 39 -26.34 -34.21 6.05
C GLY A 39 -25.67 -33.39 7.16
N LEU A 40 -25.65 -32.06 7.06
CA LEU A 40 -25.26 -31.19 8.17
C LEU A 40 -26.33 -31.20 9.28
N ASP A 41 -25.91 -31.04 10.54
CA ASP A 41 -26.83 -30.88 11.67
C ASP A 41 -27.86 -29.77 11.36
N PRO A 42 -29.18 -30.03 11.46
CA PRO A 42 -30.22 -29.06 11.18
C PRO A 42 -30.05 -27.71 11.90
N ALA A 43 -29.49 -27.72 13.11
CA ALA A 43 -29.23 -26.48 13.87
C ALA A 43 -28.14 -25.60 13.24
N LEU A 44 -27.26 -26.19 12.41
CA LEU A 44 -26.13 -25.51 11.77
C LEU A 44 -26.43 -25.11 10.32
N VAL A 45 -27.47 -25.63 9.68
CA VAL A 45 -27.78 -25.36 8.26
C VAL A 45 -27.98 -23.86 7.99
N GLU A 46 -28.75 -23.16 8.81
CA GLU A 46 -28.99 -21.71 8.65
C GLU A 46 -27.72 -20.86 8.86
N PRO A 47 -27.00 -20.98 10.00
CA PRO A 47 -25.83 -20.13 10.23
C PRO A 47 -24.68 -20.43 9.27
N VAL A 48 -24.49 -21.70 8.88
CA VAL A 48 -23.50 -22.08 7.87
C VAL A 48 -23.91 -21.60 6.48
N GLY A 49 -25.18 -21.74 6.10
CA GLY A 49 -25.72 -21.22 4.85
C GLY A 49 -25.56 -19.70 4.72
N ALA A 50 -25.88 -18.95 5.77
CA ALA A 50 -25.72 -17.50 5.81
C ALA A 50 -24.25 -17.07 5.71
N ALA A 51 -23.34 -17.78 6.38
CA ALA A 51 -21.90 -17.52 6.24
C ALA A 51 -21.37 -17.79 4.82
N LEU A 52 -22.02 -18.70 4.09
CA LEU A 52 -21.68 -19.11 2.72
C LEU A 52 -22.43 -18.32 1.63
N ALA A 53 -23.12 -17.23 1.99
CA ALA A 53 -23.77 -16.35 1.01
C ALA A 53 -22.77 -15.82 -0.03
N LYS A 54 -23.22 -15.70 -1.28
CA LYS A 54 -22.36 -15.26 -2.39
C LYS A 54 -22.01 -13.79 -2.29
N ASP A 55 -23.01 -12.96 -2.02
CA ASP A 55 -22.81 -11.56 -1.69
C ASP A 55 -22.15 -11.45 -0.30
N PRO A 56 -20.95 -10.83 -0.18
CA PRO A 56 -20.34 -10.59 1.10
C PRO A 56 -21.19 -9.75 2.07
N ALA A 57 -22.04 -8.85 1.58
CA ALA A 57 -22.89 -7.99 2.40
C ALA A 57 -24.03 -8.73 3.09
N GLU A 58 -24.43 -9.90 2.56
CA GLU A 58 -25.47 -10.76 3.15
C GLU A 58 -24.93 -11.68 4.26
N ARG A 59 -23.60 -11.76 4.40
CA ARG A 59 -22.96 -12.64 5.40
C ARG A 59 -23.09 -12.03 6.79
N PRO A 60 -23.40 -12.83 7.83
CA PRO A 60 -23.40 -12.36 9.20
C PRO A 60 -22.00 -11.92 9.62
N THR A 61 -21.92 -10.95 10.52
CA THR A 61 -20.65 -10.65 11.20
C THR A 61 -20.27 -11.79 12.15
N PRO A 62 -18.99 -11.90 12.57
CA PRO A 62 -18.61 -12.86 13.62
C PRO A 62 -19.47 -12.74 14.89
N GLN A 63 -19.84 -11.52 15.27
CA GLN A 63 -20.67 -11.22 16.42
C GLN A 63 -22.10 -11.75 16.23
N ASP A 64 -22.73 -11.49 15.07
CA ASP A 64 -24.06 -12.02 14.76
C ASP A 64 -24.09 -13.55 14.78
N LEU A 65 -23.04 -14.17 14.25
CA LEU A 65 -22.91 -15.61 14.20
C LEU A 65 -22.72 -16.22 15.60
N LEU A 66 -21.92 -15.59 16.47
CA LEU A 66 -21.78 -15.98 17.87
C LEU A 66 -23.11 -15.88 18.62
N VAL A 67 -23.88 -14.81 18.41
CA VAL A 67 -25.22 -14.62 19.00
C VAL A 67 -26.17 -15.73 18.57
N ARG A 68 -26.18 -16.08 17.28
CA ARG A 68 -27.01 -17.16 16.72
C ARG A 68 -26.63 -18.54 17.28
N LEU A 69 -25.33 -18.84 17.36
CA LEU A 69 -24.83 -20.14 17.82
C LEU A 69 -24.94 -20.35 19.34
N THR A 70 -24.94 -19.27 20.12
CA THR A 70 -25.06 -19.32 21.59
C THR A 70 -26.51 -19.20 22.08
N GLY A 71 -27.49 -19.14 21.16
CA GLY A 71 -28.91 -19.22 21.50
C GLY A 71 -29.53 -17.92 22.03
N HIS A 72 -28.89 -16.76 21.85
CA HIS A 72 -29.50 -15.47 22.18
C HIS A 72 -30.40 -15.02 21.01
N ALA A 73 -31.54 -15.68 20.85
CA ALA A 73 -32.54 -15.29 19.86
C ALA A 73 -33.13 -13.92 20.20
N ALA A 74 -32.74 -12.88 19.46
CA ALA A 74 -33.61 -11.72 19.28
C ALA A 74 -34.56 -12.01 18.11
N PRO A 75 -35.87 -11.74 18.24
CA PRO A 75 -36.82 -11.99 17.16
C PRO A 75 -36.59 -11.03 15.99
N ALA A 76 -36.98 -11.52 14.82
CA ALA A 76 -36.87 -10.84 13.53
C ALA A 76 -37.48 -9.43 13.51
N ARG A 77 -36.92 -8.62 12.60
CA ARG A 77 -37.34 -7.27 12.21
C ARG A 77 -38.86 -7.11 12.14
N ALA A 78 -39.41 -6.14 12.87
CA ALA A 78 -40.72 -5.55 12.61
C ALA A 78 -40.57 -4.01 12.59
N ASP A 79 -41.03 -3.41 11.48
CA ASP A 79 -41.17 -1.97 11.26
C ASP A 79 -42.48 -1.45 11.93
N PRO A 80 -42.83 -0.16 11.83
CA PRO A 80 -42.76 0.86 12.88
C PRO A 80 -44.12 1.13 13.56
N GLY A 81 -44.11 1.39 14.88
CA GLY A 81 -45.24 2.08 15.52
C GLY A 81 -45.49 1.70 16.99
N ARG A 82 -45.42 2.72 17.87
CA ARG A 82 -46.23 2.98 19.09
C ARG A 82 -46.46 1.78 20.05
N THR A 83 -46.19 1.83 21.36
CA THR A 83 -46.36 2.92 22.34
C THR A 83 -45.77 2.50 23.71
N ALA A 84 -45.15 3.46 24.40
CA ALA A 84 -45.10 3.74 25.85
C ALA A 84 -45.13 2.62 26.91
N VAL A 85 -44.13 2.62 27.82
CA VAL A 85 -44.33 2.75 29.29
C VAL A 85 -43.20 3.59 29.90
N ASP A 86 -43.61 4.52 30.76
CA ASP A 86 -42.88 5.54 31.55
C ASP A 86 -42.12 4.96 32.76
N PRO A 87 -40.97 5.54 33.14
CA PRO A 87 -40.69 5.73 34.56
C PRO A 87 -40.25 7.17 34.88
N GLY A 88 -41.08 7.85 35.67
CA GLY A 88 -40.86 9.20 36.11
C GLY A 88 -39.63 9.41 37.01
N ARG A 89 -38.96 10.54 36.71
CA ARG A 89 -38.21 11.46 37.58
C ARG A 89 -36.88 11.00 38.20
N THR A 90 -35.80 11.51 37.61
CA THR A 90 -34.92 12.46 38.32
C THR A 90 -34.38 13.50 37.31
N THR A 91 -34.55 14.77 37.64
CA THR A 91 -34.25 15.96 36.80
C THR A 91 -32.78 16.36 36.86
N VAL A 92 -32.14 16.57 35.70
CA VAL A 92 -31.02 17.52 35.51
C VAL A 92 -31.16 18.19 34.13
N GLU A 93 -31.14 19.52 34.13
CA GLU A 93 -31.47 20.47 33.06
C GLU A 93 -30.26 20.78 32.12
N PRO A 94 -30.46 21.15 30.84
CA PRO A 94 -29.39 21.27 29.85
C PRO A 94 -28.79 22.68 29.73
N ALA A 95 -27.49 22.75 29.42
CA ALA A 95 -26.75 23.99 29.15
C ALA A 95 -26.78 24.39 27.65
N PRO A 96 -26.86 25.70 27.30
CA PRO A 96 -27.09 26.15 25.93
C PRO A 96 -25.83 26.47 25.12
N ALA A 97 -25.94 26.32 23.80
CA ALA A 97 -24.97 26.77 22.79
C ALA A 97 -24.98 28.32 22.64
N ARG A 98 -23.82 28.92 22.39
CA ARG A 98 -23.66 30.37 22.15
C ARG A 98 -23.46 30.73 20.66
N PRO A 99 -23.86 31.95 20.22
CA PRO A 99 -24.00 32.29 18.80
C PRO A 99 -22.79 33.02 18.17
N ARG A 100 -22.75 32.99 16.84
CA ARG A 100 -21.90 33.79 15.93
C ARG A 100 -22.35 35.26 15.86
N ARG A 101 -21.41 36.22 15.76
CA ARG A 101 -21.58 37.50 15.04
C ARG A 101 -20.23 38.20 14.82
N GLY A 102 -19.97 38.65 13.60
CA GLY A 102 -18.75 39.37 13.23
C GLY A 102 -18.91 40.89 13.16
N ARG A 103 -17.82 41.59 12.84
CA ARG A 103 -17.71 42.77 11.95
C ARG A 103 -16.25 43.25 11.83
N ARG A 104 -15.85 43.60 10.60
CA ARG A 104 -14.60 44.27 10.16
C ARG A 104 -14.66 45.80 10.46
N PRO A 105 -13.76 46.65 9.91
CA PRO A 105 -12.33 46.88 10.20
C PRO A 105 -12.05 48.37 10.54
N LEU A 106 -10.81 48.79 10.81
CA LEU A 106 -10.29 50.13 10.46
C LEU A 106 -8.76 50.23 10.67
N VAL A 107 -8.18 51.20 9.95
CA VAL A 107 -6.84 51.31 9.38
C VAL A 107 -5.97 52.35 10.12
N ALA A 108 -4.66 52.28 9.86
CA ALA A 108 -3.58 53.26 10.05
C ALA A 108 -2.97 53.30 11.47
N GLY A 109 -1.65 53.33 11.65
CA GLY A 109 -0.52 53.46 10.73
C GLY A 109 0.76 53.67 11.55
N GLY A 110 1.93 53.50 10.94
CA GLY A 110 3.19 53.90 11.57
C GLY A 110 4.39 53.09 11.11
N ALA A 111 5.24 53.71 10.32
CA ALA A 111 6.36 53.14 9.59
C ALA A 111 7.69 53.15 10.37
N ALA A 112 8.63 52.36 9.82
CA ALA A 112 10.06 52.67 9.65
C ALA A 112 11.09 51.93 10.53
N LEU A 113 11.81 51.02 9.84
CA LEU A 113 13.26 50.78 9.83
C LEU A 113 13.94 50.10 11.03
N LEU A 114 14.48 48.90 10.79
CA LEU A 114 15.91 48.72 10.52
C LEU A 114 16.18 47.29 10.00
N ALA A 115 16.96 47.22 8.92
CA ALA A 115 17.48 45.99 8.34
C ALA A 115 18.70 45.47 9.12
N LEU A 116 18.76 44.17 9.43
CA LEU A 116 19.95 43.31 9.21
C LEU A 116 19.68 41.85 9.63
N GLY A 117 20.00 40.91 8.74
CA GLY A 117 20.27 39.49 9.04
C GLY A 117 19.01 38.62 9.20
N VAL A 118 18.79 37.55 8.45
CA VAL A 118 19.76 36.63 7.87
C VAL A 118 19.11 35.89 6.69
N ALA A 119 19.74 36.04 5.53
CA ALA A 119 19.58 35.21 4.37
C ALA A 119 20.17 33.79 4.61
N LEU A 120 19.47 32.92 5.35
CA LEU A 120 19.85 31.50 5.51
C LEU A 120 18.80 30.49 5.00
N GLY A 121 17.69 30.92 4.41
CA GLY A 121 16.70 30.00 3.82
C GLY A 121 16.86 29.74 2.32
N ALA A 122 17.37 30.72 1.55
CA ALA A 122 17.26 30.69 0.08
C ALA A 122 18.59 30.50 -0.67
N ALA A 123 19.74 30.51 0.02
CA ALA A 123 21.06 30.38 -0.62
C ALA A 123 21.60 28.93 -0.65
N GLY A 124 20.94 27.98 0.01
CA GLY A 124 21.35 26.56 0.02
C GLY A 124 20.82 25.74 -1.17
N GLN A 125 19.76 26.19 -1.84
CA GLN A 125 19.06 25.40 -2.86
C GLN A 125 19.72 25.42 -4.25
N ALA A 126 20.59 26.39 -4.52
CA ALA A 126 21.27 26.51 -5.81
C ALA A 126 22.45 25.52 -5.99
N ARG A 127 22.85 24.77 -4.95
CA ARG A 127 23.95 23.79 -5.01
C ARG A 127 23.50 22.34 -5.14
N LEU A 128 22.18 22.06 -5.03
CA LEU A 128 21.63 20.69 -5.09
C LEU A 128 21.49 20.15 -6.53
N GLY A 129 21.51 21.02 -7.54
CA GLY A 129 21.39 20.61 -8.95
C GLY A 129 22.68 20.06 -9.57
N ASP A 130 23.86 20.48 -9.09
CA ASP A 130 25.14 20.24 -9.78
C ASP A 130 25.70 18.82 -9.60
N GLY A 131 25.28 18.10 -8.56
CA GLY A 131 25.67 16.70 -8.31
C GLY A 131 24.90 15.67 -9.13
N PHE A 132 23.91 16.14 -9.91
CA PHE A 132 22.98 15.30 -10.65
C PHE A 132 23.37 15.22 -12.13
N ARG A 133 24.23 14.27 -12.46
CA ARG A 133 24.71 14.11 -13.84
C ARG A 133 24.17 12.83 -14.46
N PRO A 134 23.48 12.88 -15.61
CA PRO A 134 23.32 11.69 -16.43
C PRO A 134 24.72 11.24 -16.84
N ARG A 135 25.12 10.02 -16.47
CA ARG A 135 26.30 9.42 -17.09
C ARG A 135 25.99 9.22 -18.58
N GLY A 136 26.94 9.59 -19.43
CA GLY A 136 26.73 9.67 -20.88
C GLY A 136 26.21 8.37 -21.50
N LYS A 137 25.45 8.50 -22.59
CA LYS A 137 24.88 7.47 -23.48
C LYS A 137 25.21 6.01 -23.09
N THR A 138 24.63 5.50 -22.00
CA THR A 138 24.62 4.07 -21.72
C THR A 138 23.62 3.41 -22.69
N PRO A 139 23.92 2.27 -23.33
CA PRO A 139 23.03 1.70 -24.35
C PRO A 139 21.64 1.45 -23.79
N ALA A 140 20.60 1.85 -24.53
CA ALA A 140 19.18 1.70 -24.20
C ALA A 140 18.70 0.22 -24.14
N THR A 141 19.62 -0.74 -24.04
CA THR A 141 19.37 -2.17 -24.27
C THR A 141 20.09 -3.09 -23.28
N ALA A 142 20.72 -2.58 -22.22
CA ALA A 142 21.34 -3.47 -21.23
C ALA A 142 20.25 -4.23 -20.46
N GLN A 143 20.33 -5.56 -20.48
CA GLN A 143 19.49 -6.44 -19.68
C GLN A 143 19.81 -6.28 -18.20
N ALA A 144 18.86 -6.60 -17.32
CA ALA A 144 19.12 -6.62 -15.88
C ALA A 144 20.24 -7.63 -15.56
N PRO A 145 21.12 -7.33 -14.59
CA PRO A 145 22.12 -8.29 -14.16
C PRO A 145 21.45 -9.57 -13.66
N SER A 146 22.10 -10.71 -13.87
CA SER A 146 21.61 -11.97 -13.31
C SER A 146 21.59 -11.89 -11.79
N PRO A 147 20.55 -12.41 -11.12
CA PRO A 147 20.49 -12.44 -9.67
C PRO A 147 21.71 -13.17 -9.11
N GLY A 148 22.39 -12.56 -8.14
CA GLY A 148 23.48 -13.20 -7.40
C GLY A 148 22.97 -13.85 -6.11
N THR A 149 23.79 -13.84 -5.06
CA THR A 149 23.41 -14.47 -3.78
C THR A 149 22.27 -13.67 -3.12
N PRO A 150 21.18 -14.31 -2.64
CA PRO A 150 20.13 -13.61 -1.91
C PRO A 150 20.68 -12.88 -0.68
N PHE A 151 20.47 -11.57 -0.63
CA PHE A 151 20.64 -10.76 0.57
C PHE A 151 19.37 -10.83 1.44
N PHE A 152 18.22 -10.72 0.79
CA PHE A 152 16.91 -11.03 1.35
C PHE A 152 16.33 -12.20 0.56
N PRO A 153 15.88 -13.28 1.23
CA PRO A 153 15.31 -14.43 0.54
C PRO A 153 14.06 -14.01 -0.24
N LYS A 154 13.78 -14.69 -1.35
CA LYS A 154 12.58 -14.40 -2.13
C LYS A 154 11.34 -14.56 -1.27
N ASP A 155 10.44 -13.58 -1.36
CA ASP A 155 9.09 -13.64 -0.83
C ASP A 155 8.09 -13.60 -1.98
N GLY A 156 7.32 -14.68 -2.13
CA GLY A 156 6.25 -14.78 -3.12
C GLY A 156 4.88 -14.37 -2.58
N PHE A 157 4.80 -13.87 -1.34
CA PHE A 157 3.56 -13.39 -0.71
C PHE A 157 2.39 -14.41 -0.75
N ASP A 158 2.70 -15.71 -0.84
CA ASP A 158 1.75 -16.81 -0.77
C ASP A 158 1.07 -16.92 0.60
N ASN A 159 1.68 -16.33 1.63
CA ASN A 159 1.24 -16.29 3.01
C ASN A 159 1.93 -15.14 3.77
N ASP A 160 1.50 -14.91 5.00
CA ASP A 160 1.96 -13.85 5.90
C ASP A 160 3.33 -14.10 6.56
N ARG A 161 3.95 -15.27 6.35
CA ARG A 161 5.21 -15.63 7.04
C ARG A 161 6.40 -14.76 6.66
N GLY A 162 6.28 -13.98 5.58
CA GLY A 162 7.25 -12.96 5.18
C GLY A 162 7.41 -11.84 6.20
N GLY A 163 6.37 -11.56 6.99
CA GLY A 163 6.36 -10.57 8.06
C GLY A 163 6.13 -9.12 7.62
N TRP A 164 5.70 -8.89 6.38
CA TRP A 164 5.40 -7.55 5.85
C TRP A 164 4.17 -6.88 6.48
N ASP A 165 3.28 -7.65 7.12
CA ASP A 165 2.11 -7.16 7.86
C ASP A 165 2.45 -6.63 9.27
N GLY A 166 3.70 -6.73 9.71
CA GLY A 166 4.12 -6.37 11.07
C GLY A 166 3.86 -4.91 11.45
N THR A 167 3.60 -4.03 10.48
CA THR A 167 3.26 -2.61 10.68
C THR A 167 1.78 -2.30 10.48
N GLY A 168 0.94 -3.29 10.18
CA GLY A 168 -0.47 -3.10 9.82
C GLY A 168 -0.69 -2.55 8.41
N CYS A 169 0.36 -2.50 7.59
CA CYS A 169 0.28 -2.07 6.20
C CYS A 169 -0.19 -3.25 5.31
N GLY A 170 -1.05 -2.94 4.34
CA GLY A 170 -1.49 -3.89 3.32
C GLY A 170 -2.20 -5.17 3.80
N VAL A 171 -2.57 -6.03 2.85
CA VAL A 171 -3.29 -7.29 3.09
C VAL A 171 -2.78 -8.37 2.15
N TYR A 172 -2.43 -9.55 2.68
CA TYR A 172 -2.10 -10.72 1.87
C TYR A 172 -3.35 -11.32 1.24
N ARG A 173 -3.40 -11.38 -0.09
CA ARG A 173 -4.55 -11.91 -0.84
C ARG A 173 -4.14 -12.32 -2.25
N ASP A 174 -4.68 -13.43 -2.72
CA ASP A 174 -4.48 -13.93 -4.09
C ASP A 174 -3.00 -14.10 -4.45
N HIS A 175 -2.20 -14.67 -3.54
CA HIS A 175 -0.74 -14.85 -3.71
C HIS A 175 0.01 -13.53 -3.96
N SER A 176 -0.38 -12.48 -3.25
CA SER A 176 0.22 -11.15 -3.36
C SER A 176 0.03 -10.36 -2.08
N LEU A 177 0.89 -9.38 -1.84
CA LEU A 177 0.65 -8.32 -0.87
C LEU A 177 -0.09 -7.18 -1.56
N GLN A 178 -1.32 -6.88 -1.13
CA GLN A 178 -2.12 -5.77 -1.64
C GLN A 178 -1.95 -4.55 -0.75
N VAL A 179 -1.52 -3.43 -1.31
CA VAL A 179 -1.36 -2.16 -0.59
C VAL A 179 -2.29 -1.13 -1.23
N SER A 180 -3.00 -0.38 -0.40
CA SER A 180 -4.05 0.56 -0.83
C SER A 180 -3.97 1.86 -0.04
N THR A 181 -4.29 2.97 -0.69
CA THR A 181 -4.43 4.30 -0.05
C THR A 181 -5.80 4.51 0.62
N ASP A 182 -6.81 3.71 0.24
CA ASP A 182 -8.21 3.81 0.72
C ASP A 182 -8.35 3.56 2.23
N THR A 183 -7.49 2.71 2.79
CA THR A 183 -7.67 2.21 4.17
C THR A 183 -7.34 3.23 5.26
N THR A 184 -6.74 4.38 4.92
CA THR A 184 -6.11 5.30 5.89
C THR A 184 -6.36 6.79 5.64
N ASP A 185 -7.24 7.18 4.71
CA ASP A 185 -7.37 8.57 4.20
C ASP A 185 -6.02 9.16 3.72
N ALA A 186 -5.02 8.30 3.48
CA ALA A 186 -3.65 8.70 3.21
C ALA A 186 -3.40 8.78 1.71
N THR A 187 -2.63 9.78 1.26
CA THR A 187 -2.19 9.86 -0.14
C THR A 187 -1.00 8.94 -0.44
N GLU A 188 -0.48 8.26 0.57
CA GLU A 188 0.67 7.36 0.52
C GLU A 188 0.51 6.26 1.57
N GLU A 189 0.80 5.02 1.19
CA GLU A 189 0.84 3.85 2.07
C GLU A 189 2.05 3.00 1.67
N TYR A 190 2.80 2.48 2.66
CA TYR A 190 3.94 1.61 2.36
C TYR A 190 4.18 0.54 3.42
N CYS A 191 4.79 -0.56 2.97
CA CYS A 191 5.18 -1.71 3.77
C CYS A 191 6.69 -1.87 3.82
N SER A 192 7.26 -1.67 5.01
CA SER A 192 8.70 -1.73 5.25
C SER A 192 9.22 -3.16 5.21
N LEU A 193 10.44 -3.33 4.69
CA LEU A 193 11.12 -4.62 4.66
C LEU A 193 11.27 -5.21 6.07
N PRO A 194 10.79 -6.43 6.33
CA PRO A 194 10.82 -7.02 7.66
C PRO A 194 12.23 -7.27 8.20
N GLY A 195 12.40 -7.06 9.52
CA GLY A 195 13.61 -7.42 10.27
C GLY A 195 14.76 -6.41 10.21
N GLU A 196 14.49 -5.13 9.98
CA GLU A 196 15.48 -4.01 10.01
C GLU A 196 16.73 -4.26 9.14
N ARG A 197 16.58 -4.99 8.03
CA ARG A 197 17.70 -5.36 7.16
C ARG A 197 18.12 -4.18 6.29
N ALA A 198 18.99 -3.34 6.85
CA ALA A 198 19.53 -2.19 6.12
C ALA A 198 20.51 -2.63 5.02
N VAL A 199 20.30 -2.13 3.82
CA VAL A 199 21.28 -2.17 2.74
C VAL A 199 22.30 -1.05 3.00
N ALA A 200 23.58 -1.39 3.12
CA ALA A 200 24.62 -0.43 3.53
C ALA A 200 25.90 -0.48 2.70
N ASP A 201 26.12 -1.51 1.89
CA ASP A 201 27.35 -1.71 1.13
C ASP A 201 27.14 -2.49 -0.18
N GLY A 202 28.15 -2.43 -1.05
CA GLY A 202 28.23 -3.23 -2.27
C GLY A 202 27.24 -2.82 -3.37
N ARG A 203 26.93 -3.80 -4.23
CA ARG A 203 25.91 -3.68 -5.28
C ARG A 203 24.80 -4.67 -4.99
N THR A 204 23.56 -4.21 -5.00
CA THR A 204 22.38 -5.03 -4.77
C THR A 204 21.37 -4.83 -5.89
N LEU A 205 20.62 -5.88 -6.23
CA LEU A 205 19.48 -5.83 -7.14
C LEU A 205 18.22 -6.13 -6.33
N HIS A 206 17.31 -5.18 -6.34
CA HIS A 206 16.04 -5.16 -5.64
C HIS A 206 14.96 -5.39 -6.68
N GLU A 207 14.20 -6.47 -6.57
CA GLU A 207 13.25 -6.89 -7.59
C GLU A 207 11.88 -7.16 -6.97
N VAL A 208 10.82 -6.75 -7.67
CA VAL A 208 9.43 -7.02 -7.31
C VAL A 208 8.55 -7.01 -8.55
N SER A 209 7.51 -7.84 -8.56
CA SER A 209 6.43 -7.79 -9.54
C SER A 209 5.32 -6.87 -9.03
N VAL A 210 4.92 -5.89 -9.85
CA VAL A 210 3.87 -4.91 -9.51
C VAL A 210 2.72 -5.00 -10.50
N SER A 211 1.48 -5.10 -10.00
CA SER A 211 0.27 -4.94 -10.81
C SER A 211 -0.73 -4.03 -10.10
N PHE A 212 -1.45 -3.21 -10.85
CA PHE A 212 -2.43 -2.30 -10.28
C PHE A 212 -3.83 -2.93 -10.30
N ALA A 213 -4.58 -2.69 -9.24
CA ALA A 213 -5.98 -3.04 -9.11
C ALA A 213 -6.88 -1.80 -9.32
N SER A 214 -6.49 -0.66 -8.74
CA SER A 214 -7.10 0.67 -8.92
C SER A 214 -6.01 1.76 -8.91
N GLY A 215 -6.37 3.00 -9.25
CA GLY A 215 -5.43 4.14 -9.23
C GLY A 215 -5.75 5.26 -10.22
N GLY A 216 -6.59 4.99 -11.23
CA GLY A 216 -6.80 5.95 -12.33
C GLY A 216 -5.47 6.38 -12.96
N SER A 217 -5.41 7.49 -13.70
CA SER A 217 -4.13 7.93 -14.30
C SER A 217 -3.09 8.47 -13.30
N SER A 218 -3.42 8.59 -12.00
CA SER A 218 -2.58 9.25 -10.99
C SER A 218 -1.92 8.30 -10.00
N GLY A 219 -2.40 7.05 -9.85
CA GLY A 219 -1.87 6.10 -8.88
C GLY A 219 -0.47 5.58 -9.22
N TYR A 220 0.42 5.63 -8.23
CA TYR A 220 1.79 5.11 -8.29
C TYR A 220 1.94 3.87 -7.41
N ALA A 221 2.78 2.91 -7.82
CA ALA A 221 3.19 1.78 -7.01
C ALA A 221 4.62 1.33 -7.36
N GLY A 222 5.40 0.90 -6.37
CA GLY A 222 6.78 0.50 -6.61
C GLY A 222 7.61 0.32 -5.34
N LEU A 223 8.88 0.68 -5.46
CA LEU A 223 9.90 0.45 -4.44
C LEU A 223 10.41 1.76 -3.84
N TYR A 224 10.49 1.77 -2.51
CA TYR A 224 11.44 2.61 -1.80
C TYR A 224 12.71 1.83 -1.59
N VAL A 225 13.84 2.45 -1.92
CA VAL A 225 15.16 1.89 -1.65
C VAL A 225 15.96 2.87 -0.81
N LEU A 226 16.70 2.32 0.15
CA LEU A 226 17.40 3.10 1.18
C LEU A 226 16.46 4.03 1.95
N ASN A 227 15.26 3.54 2.27
CA ASN A 227 14.28 4.21 3.12
C ASN A 227 14.81 4.37 4.55
N ARG A 228 14.56 5.52 5.15
CA ARG A 228 14.97 5.83 6.51
C ARG A 228 13.74 6.16 7.34
N GLU A 229 13.32 5.20 8.18
CA GLU A 229 12.14 5.33 9.04
C GLU A 229 12.51 5.60 10.50
N ASN A 230 13.66 5.08 10.96
CA ASN A 230 14.08 5.19 12.36
C ASN A 230 15.45 5.88 12.47
N SER A 231 15.56 7.10 11.92
CA SER A 231 16.83 7.84 11.93
C SER A 231 16.61 9.35 12.05
N ASP A 232 17.67 10.09 12.37
CA ASP A 232 17.64 11.57 12.40
C ASP A 232 17.21 12.21 11.07
N ASP A 233 17.31 11.47 9.96
CA ASP A 233 16.87 11.85 8.61
C ASP A 233 15.63 11.03 8.18
N GLU A 234 14.66 10.80 9.08
CA GLU A 234 13.40 10.10 8.79
C GLU A 234 12.69 10.70 7.56
N GLY A 235 12.04 9.84 6.75
CA GLY A 235 11.37 10.26 5.52
C GLY A 235 12.33 10.44 4.33
N SER A 236 13.64 10.23 4.51
CA SER A 236 14.60 10.26 3.41
C SER A 236 14.69 8.92 2.66
N ARG A 237 14.48 8.94 1.34
CA ARG A 237 14.45 7.72 0.49
C ARG A 237 14.74 8.00 -0.97
N TYR A 238 15.06 6.95 -1.74
CA TYR A 238 14.89 6.96 -3.19
C TYR A 238 13.64 6.17 -3.56
N GLU A 239 12.85 6.70 -4.48
CA GLU A 239 11.61 6.07 -4.93
C GLU A 239 11.71 5.70 -6.41
N ALA A 240 11.45 4.43 -6.74
CA ALA A 240 11.27 3.94 -8.10
C ALA A 240 9.83 3.45 -8.27
N MET A 241 9.00 4.25 -8.92
CA MET A 241 7.54 4.10 -8.90
C MET A 241 6.98 3.99 -10.31
N LEU A 242 6.24 2.93 -10.59
CA LEU A 242 5.41 2.82 -11.78
C LEU A 242 4.13 3.63 -11.54
N ARG A 243 3.60 4.29 -12.56
CA ARG A 243 2.28 4.91 -12.56
C ARG A 243 1.34 4.09 -13.42
N TRP A 244 0.07 4.05 -13.05
CA TRP A 244 -1.00 3.33 -13.77
C TRP A 244 -1.01 3.59 -15.29
N ASP A 245 -0.69 4.80 -15.74
CA ASP A 245 -0.69 5.15 -17.17
C ASP A 245 0.62 4.79 -17.92
N GLY A 246 1.55 4.09 -17.27
CA GLY A 246 2.78 3.62 -17.89
C GLY A 246 3.93 4.61 -17.84
N VAL A 247 3.96 5.49 -16.84
CA VAL A 247 5.15 6.30 -16.54
C VAL A 247 5.93 5.68 -15.38
N LEU A 248 7.24 5.49 -15.54
CA LEU A 248 8.14 5.25 -14.41
C LEU A 248 8.65 6.59 -13.89
N ARG A 249 8.64 6.78 -12.57
CA ARG A 249 9.28 7.89 -11.86
C ARG A 249 10.39 7.36 -10.97
N LEU A 250 11.58 7.92 -11.11
CA LEU A 250 12.68 7.77 -10.16
C LEU A 250 12.93 9.12 -9.49
N ARG A 251 12.82 9.20 -8.17
CA ARG A 251 13.13 10.43 -7.43
C ARG A 251 13.89 10.20 -6.13
N LYS A 252 14.49 11.28 -5.64
CA LYS A 252 14.99 11.38 -4.27
C LYS A 252 14.04 12.22 -3.43
N VAL A 253 13.75 11.73 -2.23
CA VAL A 253 13.01 12.43 -1.18
C VAL A 253 13.93 12.58 0.03
N VAL A 254 13.88 13.75 0.67
CA VAL A 254 14.64 14.05 1.89
C VAL A 254 13.67 14.72 2.84
N ASP A 255 13.52 14.18 4.04
CA ASP A 255 12.59 14.67 5.07
C ASP A 255 11.16 14.82 4.50
N ASP A 256 10.70 13.79 3.77
CA ASP A 256 9.42 13.73 3.03
C ASP A 256 9.24 14.76 1.90
N ASP A 257 10.24 15.60 1.64
CA ASP A 257 10.23 16.58 0.56
C ASP A 257 10.94 16.06 -0.71
N PRO A 258 10.26 16.01 -1.86
CA PRO A 258 10.89 15.67 -3.13
C PRO A 258 11.97 16.68 -3.53
N VAL A 259 13.18 16.18 -3.78
CA VAL A 259 14.28 17.00 -4.28
C VAL A 259 14.02 17.32 -5.76
N ARG A 260 13.55 18.53 -6.07
CA ARG A 260 13.10 18.96 -7.42
C ARG A 260 14.06 18.60 -8.57
N GLY A 261 15.37 18.81 -8.38
CA GLY A 261 16.38 18.51 -9.40
C GLY A 261 16.67 17.01 -9.58
N ALA A 262 16.19 16.19 -8.65
CA ALA A 262 16.45 14.77 -8.55
C ALA A 262 15.25 13.89 -8.92
N VAL A 263 14.34 14.39 -9.73
CA VAL A 263 13.21 13.63 -10.29
C VAL A 263 13.49 13.30 -11.75
N ARG A 264 13.28 12.04 -12.16
CA ARG A 264 13.35 11.60 -13.56
C ARG A 264 12.11 10.76 -13.88
N THR A 265 11.56 10.97 -15.07
CA THR A 265 10.41 10.21 -15.56
C THR A 265 10.68 9.67 -16.95
N VAL A 266 10.07 8.54 -17.27
CA VAL A 266 10.15 7.93 -18.60
C VAL A 266 8.84 7.17 -18.87
N GLU A 267 8.34 7.30 -20.10
CA GLU A 267 7.21 6.50 -20.57
C GLU A 267 7.66 5.06 -20.86
N LEU A 268 6.77 4.10 -20.61
CA LEU A 268 7.02 2.68 -20.75
C LEU A 268 6.15 2.08 -21.87
N PRO A 269 6.65 2.04 -23.12
CA PRO A 269 5.93 1.38 -24.21
C PRO A 269 5.62 -0.08 -23.88
N GLY A 270 4.34 -0.46 -24.03
CA GLY A 270 3.88 -1.83 -23.76
C GLY A 270 3.59 -2.13 -22.28
N PHE A 271 3.69 -1.14 -21.39
CA PHE A 271 3.24 -1.28 -20.00
C PHE A 271 1.74 -1.63 -19.94
N ARG A 272 1.40 -2.53 -19.01
CA ARG A 272 0.02 -2.98 -18.77
C ARG A 272 -0.24 -2.92 -17.27
N ALA A 273 -0.99 -1.91 -16.83
CA ALA A 273 -1.21 -1.63 -15.41
C ALA A 273 -1.71 -2.85 -14.63
N GLN A 274 -2.70 -3.57 -15.17
CA GLN A 274 -3.34 -4.69 -14.51
C GLN A 274 -2.59 -6.04 -14.66
N GLN A 275 -1.43 -6.05 -15.32
CA GLN A 275 -0.58 -7.23 -15.42
C GLN A 275 0.62 -7.10 -14.48
N ALA A 276 1.27 -8.22 -14.16
CA ALA A 276 2.53 -8.19 -13.44
C ALA A 276 3.61 -7.50 -14.27
N ASN A 277 4.17 -6.41 -13.75
CA ASN A 277 5.31 -5.70 -14.30
C ASN A 277 6.50 -5.88 -13.37
N ARG A 278 7.56 -6.52 -13.84
CA ARG A 278 8.77 -6.75 -13.05
C ARG A 278 9.57 -5.45 -12.97
N LEU A 279 9.58 -4.83 -11.80
CA LEU A 279 10.39 -3.66 -11.47
C LEU A 279 11.69 -4.13 -10.82
N GLN A 280 12.82 -3.65 -11.33
CA GLN A 280 14.13 -3.99 -10.79
C GLN A 280 14.94 -2.72 -10.58
N VAL A 281 15.52 -2.55 -9.40
CA VAL A 281 16.37 -1.41 -9.04
C VAL A 281 17.71 -1.95 -8.58
N GLU A 282 18.77 -1.64 -9.33
CA GLU A 282 20.13 -1.84 -8.83
C GLU A 282 20.53 -0.63 -7.98
N VAL A 283 21.02 -0.89 -6.78
CA VAL A 283 21.65 0.08 -5.89
C VAL A 283 23.15 -0.21 -5.84
N ASP A 284 23.97 0.77 -6.26
CA ASP A 284 25.43 0.69 -6.27
C ASP A 284 26.03 1.65 -5.25
N LEU A 285 26.54 1.09 -4.15
CA LEU A 285 27.17 1.79 -3.04
C LEU A 285 28.69 1.61 -3.00
N THR A 286 29.30 1.05 -4.04
CA THR A 286 30.75 0.76 -4.06
C THR A 286 31.62 2.01 -4.06
N GLY A 287 31.14 3.08 -4.71
CA GLY A 287 31.79 4.39 -4.75
C GLY A 287 31.32 5.33 -3.65
N ARG A 288 31.72 6.61 -3.71
CA ARG A 288 31.23 7.67 -2.80
C ARG A 288 29.84 8.19 -3.16
N ALA A 289 29.46 8.07 -4.44
CA ALA A 289 28.12 8.39 -4.93
C ALA A 289 27.22 7.15 -4.81
N THR A 290 25.90 7.37 -4.77
CA THR A 290 24.91 6.29 -4.88
C THR A 290 24.44 6.21 -6.32
N GLY A 291 24.70 5.07 -6.96
CA GLY A 291 24.21 4.76 -8.31
C GLY A 291 22.89 4.01 -8.23
N LEU A 292 21.92 4.41 -9.06
CA LEU A 292 20.66 3.71 -9.22
C LEU A 292 20.46 3.38 -10.71
N ARG A 293 20.11 2.13 -11.02
CA ARG A 293 19.71 1.73 -12.37
C ARG A 293 18.38 1.01 -12.27
N VAL A 294 17.44 1.34 -13.16
CA VAL A 294 16.08 0.80 -13.11
C VAL A 294 15.75 0.07 -14.39
N TRP A 295 15.23 -1.14 -14.25
CA TRP A 295 14.67 -1.95 -15.31
C TRP A 295 13.19 -2.17 -15.06
N VAL A 296 12.43 -2.22 -16.15
CA VAL A 296 11.05 -2.67 -16.15
C VAL A 296 10.91 -3.78 -17.18
N ASN A 297 10.37 -4.91 -16.77
CA ASN A 297 10.22 -6.11 -17.61
C ASN A 297 11.53 -6.52 -18.30
N GLY A 298 12.65 -6.40 -17.57
CA GLY A 298 13.99 -6.78 -18.02
C GLY A 298 14.71 -5.76 -18.93
N ARG A 299 14.05 -4.67 -19.31
CA ARG A 299 14.65 -3.59 -20.12
C ARG A 299 15.07 -2.42 -19.23
N ARG A 300 16.32 -1.96 -19.36
CA ARG A 300 16.78 -0.77 -18.62
C ARG A 300 16.08 0.48 -19.15
N VAL A 301 15.55 1.29 -18.24
CA VAL A 301 14.77 2.48 -18.57
C VAL A 301 15.30 3.75 -17.93
N LEU A 302 15.95 3.67 -16.76
CA LEU A 302 16.58 4.84 -16.11
C LEU A 302 17.95 4.47 -15.51
N GLU A 303 18.84 5.46 -15.46
CA GLU A 303 20.10 5.43 -14.71
C GLU A 303 20.29 6.80 -14.04
N PHE A 304 20.75 6.77 -12.79
CA PHE A 304 20.80 7.90 -11.89
C PHE A 304 22.04 7.79 -11.00
N THR A 305 22.64 8.92 -10.66
CA THR A 305 23.78 8.96 -9.73
C THR A 305 23.68 10.19 -8.84
N ASP A 306 23.59 9.98 -7.53
CA ASP A 306 23.63 11.06 -6.54
C ASP A 306 25.04 11.18 -5.97
N SER A 307 25.72 12.28 -6.32
CA SER A 307 27.07 12.58 -5.84
C SER A 307 27.12 13.68 -4.79
N ALA A 308 26.01 14.37 -4.50
CA ALA A 308 26.01 15.55 -3.65
C ALA A 308 25.76 15.19 -2.18
N ARG A 309 24.66 14.48 -1.91
CA ARG A 309 24.27 14.03 -0.56
C ARG A 309 23.67 12.63 -0.62
N PRO A 310 24.39 11.63 -1.15
CA PRO A 310 23.83 10.31 -1.38
C PRO A 310 23.27 9.68 -0.11
N LEU A 311 22.11 9.03 -0.19
CA LEU A 311 21.69 8.09 0.85
C LEU A 311 22.57 6.85 0.72
N ARG A 312 23.14 6.41 1.85
CA ARG A 312 24.15 5.34 1.89
C ARG A 312 23.72 4.12 2.67
N ARG A 313 22.61 4.23 3.38
CA ARG A 313 22.05 3.22 4.25
C ARG A 313 20.55 3.48 4.40
N GLY A 314 19.79 2.40 4.43
CA GLY A 314 18.35 2.39 4.70
C GLY A 314 17.77 1.00 4.45
N THR A 315 16.49 0.82 4.72
CA THR A 315 15.73 -0.39 4.38
C THR A 315 15.07 -0.22 3.01
N ASP A 316 14.37 -1.26 2.55
CA ASP A 316 13.44 -1.13 1.43
C ASP A 316 12.01 -1.03 1.94
N ALA A 317 11.10 -0.54 1.10
CA ALA A 317 9.67 -0.66 1.32
C ALA A 317 8.92 -0.84 0.00
N LEU A 318 7.75 -1.47 0.07
CA LEU A 318 6.78 -1.56 -1.02
C LEU A 318 5.76 -0.44 -0.83
N ALA A 319 5.58 0.44 -1.81
CA ALA A 319 4.82 1.66 -1.62
C ALA A 319 3.77 1.88 -2.70
N VAL A 320 2.66 2.51 -2.30
CA VAL A 320 1.59 2.98 -3.17
C VAL A 320 1.29 4.43 -2.82
N HIS A 321 1.13 5.28 -3.84
CA HIS A 321 0.83 6.70 -3.65
C HIS A 321 -0.20 7.16 -4.65
N GLN A 322 -0.80 8.29 -4.33
CA GLN A 322 -1.47 9.13 -5.30
C GLN A 322 -0.54 10.22 -5.80
N ALA A 323 -0.82 10.73 -7.01
CA ALA A 323 -0.13 11.91 -7.49
C ALA A 323 -0.52 13.14 -6.64
N ASP A 324 0.40 14.09 -6.50
CA ASP A 324 0.12 15.36 -5.83
C ASP A 324 -1.08 16.06 -6.49
N GLY A 325 -2.09 16.41 -5.68
CA GLY A 325 -3.33 17.04 -6.17
C GLY A 325 -4.29 16.11 -6.91
N ALA A 326 -4.14 14.78 -6.76
CA ALA A 326 -5.21 13.84 -7.10
C ALA A 326 -6.49 14.15 -6.32
N ASP A 327 -7.63 13.80 -6.91
CA ASP A 327 -8.93 13.89 -6.23
C ASP A 327 -8.92 12.94 -5.03
N GLU A 328 -9.27 13.44 -3.84
CA GLU A 328 -9.31 12.69 -2.57
C GLU A 328 -10.25 11.46 -2.63
N THR A 329 -11.10 11.36 -3.66
CA THR A 329 -11.98 10.22 -3.92
C THR A 329 -11.37 9.16 -4.86
N SER A 330 -10.21 9.43 -5.46
CA SER A 330 -9.48 8.42 -6.21
C SER A 330 -8.81 7.50 -5.20
N ASP A 331 -8.78 6.19 -5.45
CA ASP A 331 -8.00 5.23 -4.67
C ASP A 331 -6.94 4.59 -5.54
N ALA A 332 -5.73 4.43 -5.00
CA ALA A 332 -4.67 3.67 -5.63
C ALA A 332 -4.46 2.37 -4.85
N MET A 333 -4.57 1.25 -5.55
CA MET A 333 -4.29 -0.07 -5.01
C MET A 333 -3.39 -0.84 -5.97
N ALA A 334 -2.33 -1.41 -5.44
CA ALA A 334 -1.44 -2.28 -6.17
C ALA A 334 -1.20 -3.59 -5.41
N ARG A 335 -0.83 -4.61 -6.19
CA ARG A 335 -0.43 -5.93 -5.73
C ARG A 335 1.05 -6.10 -6.00
N PHE A 336 1.76 -6.57 -4.98
CA PHE A 336 3.17 -6.89 -5.02
C PHE A 336 3.35 -8.39 -4.90
N ASP A 337 4.26 -8.92 -5.71
CA ASP A 337 4.63 -10.33 -5.73
C ASP A 337 6.14 -10.49 -6.01
N ASP A 338 6.71 -11.66 -5.76
CA ASP A 338 8.08 -12.05 -6.12
C ASP A 338 9.17 -11.08 -5.63
N PHE A 339 9.05 -10.55 -4.42
CA PHE A 339 10.06 -9.63 -3.88
C PHE A 339 11.36 -10.38 -3.56
N ILE A 340 12.49 -9.83 -3.98
CA ILE A 340 13.81 -10.37 -3.63
C ILE A 340 14.87 -9.27 -3.65
N ILE A 341 15.87 -9.38 -2.78
CA ILE A 341 17.10 -8.60 -2.86
C ILE A 341 18.27 -9.55 -3.04
N THR A 342 19.09 -9.35 -4.08
CA THR A 342 20.30 -10.14 -4.31
C THR A 342 21.55 -9.26 -4.31
N ARG A 343 22.66 -9.79 -3.81
CA ARG A 343 23.98 -9.18 -3.98
C ARG A 343 24.49 -9.46 -5.39
N LEU A 344 25.03 -8.45 -6.04
CA LEU A 344 25.72 -8.57 -7.32
C LEU A 344 27.22 -8.70 -7.10
N HIS A 345 27.88 -9.51 -7.93
CA HIS A 345 29.32 -9.75 -7.90
C HIS A 345 30.09 -8.85 -8.87
#